data_AF-A0A9N7ZCP9-F1
#
_entry.id   AF-A0A9N7ZCP9-F1
#
_cell.length_a   1.000
_cell.length_b   1.000
_cell.length_c   1.000
_cell.angle_alpha   90.00
_cell.angle_beta   90.00
_cell.angle_gamma   90.00
#
_symmetry.space_group_name_H-M   'P 1'
#
loop_
_entity.id
_entity.type
_entity.pdbx_description
1 polymer ?
#
loop_
_entity_poly.entity_id
_entity_poly.type
_entity_poly.pdbx_seq_one_letter_code
_entity_poly.pdbx_strand_id
1 'polypeptide(L)'
;WLHAYENAVSFHFSNYFVAYLSEGTSKLAGAGFTEEKDNIRWDMSVVKPLSVEMPRSMVLVVTSWNIPMSRWLKTYVFRSAMKLGTFPAILVTYTASTLLHGLSFHLGAVLLSLGFITYVEHVLRKKLASIFSACILSRPCNPGCGHQHKKEYWVVALNLVFSFLAIFHLTYLGSMFDPGVDEHELDEGYAAIHTIQRWSELSWASHWVVFACWVFYRLIH
;
A
#
# COMPACT_ATOMS: atom_id res chain seq x y z
N TRP A 1 14.87 -13.89 2.13
CA TRP A 1 14.44 -12.90 1.11
C TRP A 1 13.74 -13.53 -0.09
N LEU A 2 14.32 -14.52 -0.80
CA LEU A 2 13.61 -15.17 -1.92
C LEU A 2 12.29 -15.86 -1.49
N HIS A 3 12.32 -16.67 -0.43
CA HIS A 3 11.09 -17.26 0.13
C HIS A 3 10.09 -16.22 0.65
N ALA A 4 10.58 -15.11 1.22
CA ALA A 4 9.71 -14.01 1.64
C ALA A 4 8.98 -13.37 0.44
N TYR A 5 9.67 -13.22 -0.69
CA TYR A 5 9.09 -12.72 -1.93
C TYR A 5 8.10 -13.72 -2.53
N GLU A 6 8.46 -15.01 -2.56
CA GLU A 6 7.59 -16.09 -3.01
C GLU A 6 6.27 -16.11 -2.23
N ASN A 7 6.32 -16.06 -0.90
CA ASN A 7 5.13 -16.03 -0.04
C ASN A 7 4.28 -14.78 -0.28
N ALA A 8 4.91 -13.60 -0.34
CA ALA A 8 4.20 -12.35 -0.62
C ALA A 8 3.48 -12.40 -1.97
N VAL A 9 4.15 -12.86 -3.01
CA VAL A 9 3.59 -12.97 -4.37
C VAL A 9 2.48 -14.03 -4.43
N SER A 10 2.64 -15.16 -3.75
CA SER A 10 1.59 -16.18 -3.63
C SER A 10 0.30 -15.60 -3.03
N PHE A 11 0.44 -14.83 -1.93
CA PHE A 11 -0.68 -14.11 -1.32
C PHE A 11 -1.31 -13.08 -2.28
N HIS A 12 -0.48 -12.35 -3.03
CA HIS A 12 -0.94 -11.41 -4.07
C HIS A 12 -1.78 -12.09 -5.14
N PHE A 13 -1.29 -13.18 -5.73
CA PHE A 13 -2.00 -13.89 -6.78
C PHE A 13 -3.31 -14.53 -6.30
N SER A 14 -3.35 -15.04 -5.07
CA SER A 14 -4.60 -15.51 -4.45
C SER A 14 -5.65 -14.39 -4.37
N ASN A 15 -5.25 -13.20 -3.89
CA ASN A 15 -6.14 -12.04 -3.86
C ASN A 15 -6.55 -11.57 -5.26
N TYR A 16 -5.65 -11.58 -6.25
CA TYR A 16 -5.97 -11.23 -7.64
C TYR A 16 -6.99 -12.18 -8.26
N PHE A 17 -6.87 -13.48 -7.98
CA PHE A 17 -7.83 -14.48 -8.44
C PHE A 17 -9.24 -14.16 -7.93
N VAL A 18 -9.38 -13.97 -6.62
CA VAL A 18 -10.69 -13.64 -5.99
C VAL A 18 -11.23 -12.31 -6.51
N ALA A 19 -10.38 -11.29 -6.64
CA ALA A 19 -10.78 -9.97 -7.11
C ALA A 19 -11.28 -10.00 -8.56
N TYR A 20 -10.59 -10.68 -9.47
CA TYR A 20 -11.03 -10.81 -10.86
C TYR A 20 -12.27 -11.69 -11.01
N LEU A 21 -12.41 -12.74 -10.21
CA LEU A 21 -13.63 -13.54 -10.17
C LEU A 21 -14.83 -12.70 -9.70
N SER A 22 -14.66 -11.91 -8.64
CA SER A 22 -15.69 -10.98 -8.15
C SER A 22 -16.04 -9.91 -9.20
N GLU A 23 -15.04 -9.34 -9.87
CA GLU A 23 -15.24 -8.35 -10.92
C GLU A 23 -16.00 -8.94 -12.11
N GLY A 24 -15.61 -10.14 -12.57
CA GLY A 24 -16.25 -10.84 -13.69
C GLY A 24 -17.69 -11.23 -13.38
N THR A 25 -17.93 -11.83 -12.21
CA THR A 25 -19.29 -12.21 -11.78
C THR A 25 -20.20 -10.99 -11.59
N SER A 26 -19.70 -9.89 -11.02
CA SER A 26 -20.47 -8.64 -10.88
C SER A 26 -20.86 -8.06 -12.24
N LYS A 27 -19.92 -8.04 -13.20
CA LYS A 27 -20.17 -7.56 -14.57
C LYS A 27 -21.19 -8.44 -15.29
N LEU A 28 -21.07 -9.76 -15.16
CA LEU A 28 -22.03 -10.73 -15.72
C LEU A 28 -23.43 -10.59 -15.11
N ALA A 29 -23.52 -10.24 -13.82
CA ALA A 29 -24.78 -9.95 -13.15
C ALA A 29 -25.39 -8.58 -13.51
N GLY A 30 -24.75 -7.81 -14.41
CA GLY A 30 -25.24 -6.50 -14.84
C GLY A 30 -24.85 -5.33 -13.92
N ALA A 31 -23.94 -5.54 -12.96
CA ALA A 31 -23.48 -4.52 -12.03
C ALA A 31 -22.12 -3.91 -12.45
N GLY A 32 -21.87 -2.66 -12.03
CA GLY A 32 -20.56 -2.04 -12.23
C GLY A 32 -20.34 -1.37 -13.60
N PHE A 33 -21.43 -0.96 -14.25
CA PHE A 33 -21.37 -0.04 -15.39
C PHE A 33 -21.64 1.40 -14.93
N THR A 34 -20.97 2.35 -15.59
CA THR A 34 -21.25 3.77 -15.50
C THR A 34 -21.83 4.21 -16.83
N GLU A 35 -22.98 4.90 -16.79
CA GLU A 35 -23.64 5.45 -17.98
C GLU A 35 -23.37 6.95 -18.06
N GLU A 36 -22.64 7.39 -19.09
CA GLU A 36 -22.37 8.81 -19.33
C GLU A 36 -22.68 9.14 -20.80
N LYS A 37 -23.72 9.97 -21.03
CA LYS A 37 -24.13 10.44 -22.37
C LYS A 37 -24.31 9.30 -23.39
N ASP A 38 -25.19 8.34 -23.10
CA ASP A 38 -25.45 7.12 -23.90
C ASP A 38 -24.24 6.19 -24.11
N ASN A 39 -23.13 6.42 -23.43
CA ASN A 39 -21.99 5.51 -23.46
C ASN A 39 -21.94 4.69 -22.17
N ILE A 40 -22.26 3.41 -22.27
CA ILE A 40 -22.09 2.44 -21.18
C ILE A 40 -20.61 2.07 -21.08
N ARG A 41 -19.99 2.37 -19.94
CA ARG A 41 -18.61 1.98 -19.64
C ARG A 41 -18.57 1.00 -18.48
N TRP A 42 -17.93 -0.15 -18.70
CA TRP A 42 -17.70 -1.16 -17.67
C TRP A 42 -16.41 -0.87 -16.91
N ASP A 43 -16.43 0.15 -16.06
CA ASP A 43 -15.26 0.69 -15.36
C ASP A 43 -15.11 0.19 -13.92
N MET A 44 -15.97 -0.73 -13.47
CA MET A 44 -15.77 -1.43 -12.21
C MET A 44 -14.47 -2.24 -12.25
N SER A 45 -13.59 -1.93 -11.30
CA SER A 45 -12.32 -2.61 -11.07
C SER A 45 -12.14 -2.84 -9.58
N VAL A 46 -11.89 -4.08 -9.19
CA VAL A 46 -11.68 -4.46 -7.78
C VAL A 46 -10.20 -4.30 -7.40
N VAL A 47 -9.29 -4.62 -8.32
CA VAL A 47 -7.84 -4.56 -8.13
C VAL A 47 -7.11 -4.08 -9.40
N LYS A 48 -5.93 -3.49 -9.24
CA LYS A 48 -5.00 -3.15 -10.34
C LYS A 48 -3.63 -3.80 -10.10
N PRO A 49 -3.40 -5.05 -10.55
CA PRO A 49 -2.19 -5.81 -10.22
C PRO A 49 -0.90 -5.11 -10.64
N LEU A 50 -0.86 -4.51 -11.82
CA LEU A 50 0.34 -3.80 -12.29
C LEU A 50 0.73 -2.63 -11.37
N SER A 51 -0.25 -1.97 -10.76
CA SER A 51 -0.01 -0.88 -9.80
C SER A 51 0.42 -1.36 -8.41
N VAL A 52 0.26 -2.65 -8.13
CA VAL A 52 0.70 -3.31 -6.89
C VAL A 52 2.10 -3.92 -7.07
N GLU A 53 2.32 -4.67 -8.14
CA GLU A 53 3.60 -5.37 -8.42
C GLU A 53 4.70 -4.44 -8.92
N MET A 54 4.34 -3.42 -9.71
CA MET A 54 5.26 -2.38 -10.19
C MET A 54 4.81 -1.01 -9.69
N PRO A 55 4.80 -0.79 -8.36
CA PRO A 55 4.20 0.39 -7.80
C PRO A 55 5.09 1.59 -7.97
N ARG A 56 4.51 2.73 -8.35
CA ARG A 56 5.23 4.00 -8.23
C ARG A 56 5.52 4.33 -6.77
N SER A 57 4.59 4.05 -5.84
CA SER A 57 4.70 4.36 -4.39
C SER A 57 3.77 3.46 -3.56
N MET A 58 3.97 3.39 -2.25
CA MET A 58 3.09 2.67 -1.32
C MET A 58 1.65 3.19 -1.34
N VAL A 59 1.44 4.51 -1.47
CA VAL A 59 0.10 5.08 -1.62
C VAL A 59 -0.64 4.47 -2.80
N LEU A 60 0.07 4.19 -3.91
CA LEU A 60 -0.54 3.58 -5.08
C LEU A 60 -0.90 2.12 -4.81
N VAL A 61 -0.04 1.36 -4.11
CA VAL A 61 -0.30 -0.03 -3.71
C VAL A 61 -1.57 -0.13 -2.88
N VAL A 62 -1.61 0.60 -1.75
CA VAL A 62 -2.74 0.48 -0.80
C VAL A 62 -4.06 0.88 -1.42
N THR A 63 -4.05 1.80 -2.38
CA THR A 63 -5.28 2.24 -3.09
C THR A 63 -5.63 1.40 -4.31
N SER A 64 -4.75 0.49 -4.74
CA SER A 64 -4.92 -0.35 -5.93
C SER A 64 -5.15 -1.84 -5.60
N TRP A 65 -4.85 -2.26 -4.36
CA TRP A 65 -4.98 -3.65 -3.89
C TRP A 65 -6.44 -4.11 -3.72
N ASN A 66 -7.24 -3.31 -3.03
CA ASN A 66 -8.68 -3.53 -2.85
C ASN A 66 -9.37 -2.18 -2.99
N ILE A 67 -9.73 -1.83 -4.23
CA ILE A 67 -10.21 -0.51 -4.60
C ILE A 67 -11.53 -0.17 -3.88
N PRO A 68 -12.54 -1.06 -3.81
CA PRO A 68 -13.78 -0.79 -3.08
C PRO A 68 -13.54 -0.49 -1.61
N MET A 69 -12.77 -1.32 -0.90
CA MET A 69 -12.46 -1.12 0.51
C MET A 69 -11.67 0.17 0.74
N SER A 70 -10.67 0.44 -0.11
CA SER A 70 -9.87 1.66 -0.05
C SER A 70 -10.72 2.93 -0.23
N ARG A 71 -11.70 2.89 -1.15
CA ARG A 71 -12.65 4.00 -1.36
C ARG A 71 -13.56 4.18 -0.15
N TRP A 72 -14.03 3.09 0.43
CA TRP A 72 -14.87 3.11 1.63
C TRP A 72 -14.12 3.72 2.82
N LEU A 73 -12.94 3.19 3.16
CA LEU A 73 -12.08 3.70 4.24
C LEU A 73 -11.74 5.18 4.03
N LYS A 74 -11.41 5.57 2.80
CA LYS A 74 -11.14 6.98 2.47
C LYS A 74 -12.34 7.89 2.72
N THR A 75 -13.54 7.44 2.33
CA THR A 75 -14.75 8.25 2.34
C THR A 75 -15.34 8.38 3.74
N TYR A 76 -15.43 7.26 4.47
CA TYR A 76 -16.14 7.20 5.74
C TYR A 76 -15.23 7.35 6.96
N VAL A 77 -13.98 6.89 6.89
CA VAL A 77 -13.05 6.91 8.04
C VAL A 77 -12.04 8.04 7.89
N PHE A 78 -11.20 8.01 6.86
CA PHE A 78 -10.09 8.95 6.69
C PHE A 78 -10.56 10.40 6.61
N ARG A 79 -11.53 10.72 5.75
CA ARG A 79 -12.08 12.09 5.61
C ARG A 79 -12.69 12.62 6.91
N SER A 80 -13.33 11.75 7.69
CA SER A 80 -13.88 12.14 9.00
C SER A 80 -12.74 12.44 9.99
N ALA A 81 -11.73 11.56 10.04
CA ALA A 81 -10.59 11.67 10.93
C ALA A 81 -9.60 12.79 10.55
N MET A 82 -9.62 13.26 9.30
CA MET A 82 -8.78 14.39 8.83
C MET A 82 -8.97 15.68 9.63
N LYS A 83 -10.10 15.84 10.34
CA LYS A 83 -10.33 16.94 11.29
C LYS A 83 -9.28 16.97 12.42
N LEU A 84 -8.67 15.82 12.73
CA LEU A 84 -7.63 15.67 13.76
C LEU A 84 -6.20 15.85 13.20
N GLY A 85 -6.05 16.07 11.89
CA GLY A 85 -4.77 16.15 11.19
C GLY A 85 -4.40 14.86 10.44
N THR A 86 -3.35 14.93 9.62
CA THR A 86 -2.98 13.84 8.69
C THR A 86 -2.51 12.59 9.40
N PHE A 87 -1.65 12.71 10.42
CA PHE A 87 -1.10 11.54 11.12
C PHE A 87 -2.17 10.79 11.93
N PRO A 88 -3.00 11.45 12.78
CA PRO A 88 -4.11 10.77 13.44
C PRO A 88 -5.12 10.17 12.47
N ALA A 89 -5.39 10.83 11.34
CA ALA A 89 -6.30 10.29 10.32
C ALA A 89 -5.80 8.98 9.72
N ILE A 90 -4.49 8.86 9.47
CA ILE A 90 -3.88 7.61 8.99
C ILE A 90 -4.01 6.54 10.07
N LEU A 91 -3.65 6.85 11.32
CA LEU A 91 -3.73 5.89 12.42
C LEU A 91 -5.16 5.34 12.58
N VAL A 92 -6.16 6.22 12.68
CA VAL A 92 -7.58 5.83 12.79
C VAL A 92 -8.04 5.00 11.59
N THR A 93 -7.59 5.34 10.38
CA THR A 93 -7.98 4.60 9.17
C THR A 93 -7.44 3.17 9.18
N TYR A 94 -6.16 3.00 9.54
CA TYR A 94 -5.57 1.66 9.62
C TYR A 94 -6.12 0.89 10.82
N THR A 95 -6.36 1.52 11.96
CA THR A 95 -7.05 0.87 13.10
C THR A 95 -8.47 0.39 12.73
N ALA A 96 -9.23 1.19 11.98
CA ALA A 96 -10.54 0.76 11.46
C ALA A 96 -10.39 -0.43 10.50
N SER A 97 -9.36 -0.42 9.65
CA SER A 97 -9.06 -1.55 8.77
C SER A 97 -8.74 -2.80 9.58
N THR A 98 -7.91 -2.72 10.63
CA THR A 98 -7.55 -3.87 11.46
C THR A 98 -8.75 -4.42 12.24
N LEU A 99 -9.67 -3.55 12.68
CA LEU A 99 -10.94 -3.95 13.29
C LEU A 99 -11.82 -4.75 12.32
N LEU A 100 -11.90 -4.33 11.05
CA LEU A 100 -12.63 -5.05 10.01
C LEU A 100 -12.01 -6.42 9.68
N HIS A 101 -10.71 -6.59 9.94
CA HIS A 101 -9.99 -7.86 9.82
C HIS A 101 -10.03 -8.72 11.09
N GLY A 102 -10.95 -8.43 12.01
CA GLY A 102 -11.19 -9.25 13.20
C GLY A 102 -10.16 -9.09 14.31
N LEU A 103 -9.43 -7.96 14.36
CA LEU A 103 -8.40 -7.68 15.38
C LEU A 103 -7.24 -8.70 15.42
N SER A 104 -7.05 -9.48 14.36
CA SER A 104 -5.91 -10.40 14.24
C SER A 104 -4.59 -9.64 14.35
N PHE A 105 -3.71 -10.09 15.25
CA PHE A 105 -2.45 -9.42 15.53
C PHE A 105 -1.56 -9.30 14.29
N HIS A 106 -1.49 -10.35 13.46
CA HIS A 106 -0.77 -10.37 12.19
C HIS A 106 -1.17 -9.21 11.27
N LEU A 107 -2.45 -9.19 10.85
CA LEU A 107 -2.97 -8.18 9.94
C LEU A 107 -2.92 -6.80 10.61
N GLY A 108 -3.15 -6.74 11.91
CA GLY A 108 -2.90 -5.59 12.79
C GLY A 108 -1.54 -4.95 12.55
N ALA A 109 -0.49 -5.72 12.82
CA ALA A 109 0.90 -5.29 12.75
C ALA A 109 1.32 -4.89 11.32
N VAL A 110 0.88 -5.64 10.30
CA VAL A 110 1.20 -5.31 8.91
C VAL A 110 0.46 -4.08 8.41
N LEU A 111 -0.84 -3.95 8.68
CA LEU A 111 -1.61 -2.79 8.24
C LEU A 111 -1.12 -1.51 8.91
N LEU A 112 -0.83 -1.57 10.21
CA LEU A 112 -0.26 -0.43 10.91
C LEU A 112 1.13 -0.06 10.38
N SER A 113 2.00 -1.06 10.16
CA SER A 113 3.32 -0.84 9.56
C SER A 113 3.17 -0.23 8.16
N LEU A 114 2.31 -0.78 7.31
CA LEU A 114 2.02 -0.30 5.97
C LEU A 114 1.54 1.16 5.99
N GLY A 115 0.71 1.53 6.98
CA GLY A 115 0.28 2.91 7.19
C GLY A 115 1.44 3.86 7.51
N PHE A 116 2.35 3.44 8.38
CA PHE A 116 3.53 4.25 8.72
C PHE A 116 4.50 4.37 7.54
N ILE A 117 4.78 3.28 6.83
CA ILE A 117 5.61 3.28 5.61
C ILE A 117 5.01 4.24 4.56
N THR A 118 3.70 4.13 4.32
CA THR A 118 2.98 4.99 3.38
C THR A 118 3.10 6.46 3.77
N TYR A 119 2.96 6.78 5.06
CA TYR A 119 3.11 8.14 5.56
C TYR A 119 4.52 8.70 5.36
N VAL A 120 5.54 7.97 5.81
CA VAL A 120 6.96 8.39 5.74
C VAL A 120 7.38 8.60 4.29
N GLU A 121 7.07 7.66 3.40
CA GLU A 121 7.37 7.79 1.98
C GLU A 121 6.67 9.03 1.37
N HIS A 122 5.39 9.25 1.72
CA HIS A 122 4.63 10.38 1.20
C HIS A 122 5.22 11.73 1.60
N VAL A 123 5.54 11.92 2.89
CA VAL A 123 6.11 13.18 3.37
C VAL A 123 7.52 13.42 2.83
N LEU A 124 8.34 12.36 2.74
CA LEU A 124 9.69 12.43 2.17
C LEU A 124 9.66 12.85 0.70
N ARG A 125 8.85 12.17 -0.12
CA ARG A 125 8.68 12.53 -1.54
C ARG A 125 8.16 13.94 -1.73
N LYS A 126 7.20 14.37 -0.90
CA LYS A 126 6.65 15.73 -0.98
C LYS A 126 7.71 16.78 -0.70
N LYS A 127 8.57 16.55 0.31
CA LYS A 127 9.69 17.44 0.65
C LYS A 127 10.73 17.48 -0.46
N LEU A 128 11.16 16.32 -0.97
CA LEU A 128 12.11 16.23 -2.08
C LEU A 128 11.56 16.88 -3.36
N ALA A 129 10.27 16.67 -3.68
CA ALA A 129 9.64 17.27 -4.85
C ALA A 129 9.68 18.81 -4.78
N SER A 130 9.50 19.37 -3.58
CA SER A 130 9.59 20.82 -3.34
C SER A 130 11.02 21.35 -3.46
N ILE A 131 12.03 20.63 -2.95
CA ILE A 131 13.43 21.07 -2.96
C ILE A 131 14.00 21.05 -4.37
N PHE A 132 13.80 19.94 -5.08
CA PHE A 132 14.34 19.76 -6.42
C PHE A 132 13.42 20.27 -7.54
N SER A 133 12.23 20.79 -7.19
CA SER A 133 11.17 21.15 -8.14
C SER A 133 10.94 20.04 -9.17
N ALA A 134 10.65 18.82 -8.68
CA ALA A 134 10.70 17.60 -9.49
C ALA A 134 9.46 16.72 -9.39
N CYS A 135 9.14 16.00 -10.47
CA CYS A 135 8.00 15.07 -10.58
C CYS A 135 8.23 13.73 -9.85
N ILE A 136 8.42 13.78 -8.53
CA ILE A 136 8.67 12.61 -7.67
C ILE A 136 7.59 12.37 -6.60
N LEU A 137 6.47 13.10 -6.69
CA LEU A 137 5.29 12.87 -5.85
C LEU A 137 4.80 11.42 -5.93
N SER A 138 4.16 10.96 -4.84
CA SER A 138 3.64 9.59 -4.70
C SER A 138 2.68 9.21 -5.84
N ARG A 139 1.86 10.18 -6.30
CA ARG A 139 1.03 10.04 -7.50
C ARG A 139 1.70 10.73 -8.69
N PRO A 140 1.52 10.23 -9.92
CA PRO A 140 1.99 10.93 -11.12
C PRO A 140 1.47 12.36 -11.14
N CYS A 141 2.34 13.31 -11.48
CA CYS A 141 1.96 14.71 -11.60
C CYS A 141 1.06 14.94 -12.82
N ASN A 142 0.16 15.92 -12.71
CA ASN A 142 -0.66 16.34 -13.85
C ASN A 142 0.23 16.93 -14.98
N PRO A 143 -0.23 16.87 -16.25
CA PRO A 143 0.54 17.39 -17.39
C PRO A 143 0.96 18.87 -17.24
N GLY A 144 0.12 19.68 -16.61
CA GLY A 144 0.37 21.10 -16.32
C GLY A 144 1.05 21.40 -14.99
N CYS A 145 1.79 20.46 -14.38
CA CYS A 145 2.47 20.71 -13.11
C CYS A 145 3.59 21.77 -13.24
N GLY A 146 3.77 22.56 -12.18
CA GLY A 146 4.75 23.65 -12.08
C GLY A 146 6.17 23.20 -11.69
N HIS A 147 6.45 21.90 -11.67
CA HIS A 147 7.82 21.41 -11.43
C HIS A 147 8.70 21.68 -12.64
N GLN A 148 9.93 22.13 -12.39
CA GLN A 148 10.95 22.35 -13.42
C GLN A 148 11.40 21.01 -14.03
N HIS A 149 11.63 20.01 -13.18
CA HIS A 149 12.19 18.72 -13.56
C HIS A 149 11.10 17.66 -13.71
N LYS A 150 10.73 17.35 -14.95
CA LYS A 150 9.56 16.53 -15.26
C LYS A 150 9.90 15.09 -15.66
N LYS A 151 10.83 14.94 -16.61
CA LYS A 151 11.14 13.66 -17.27
C LYS A 151 12.64 13.43 -17.43
N GLU A 152 13.48 14.17 -16.72
CA GLU A 152 14.92 13.92 -16.74
C GLU A 152 15.21 12.50 -16.24
N TYR A 153 16.29 11.92 -16.76
CA TYR A 153 16.72 10.57 -16.38
C TYR A 153 16.89 10.39 -14.87
N TRP A 154 17.37 11.41 -14.15
CA TRP A 154 17.53 11.34 -12.70
C TRP A 154 16.18 11.35 -11.95
N VAL A 155 15.14 12.01 -12.47
CA VAL A 155 13.78 11.98 -11.91
C VAL A 155 13.17 10.59 -12.07
N VAL A 156 13.39 9.97 -13.24
CA VAL A 156 12.98 8.59 -13.50
C VAL A 156 13.73 7.63 -12.57
N ALA A 157 15.05 7.76 -12.46
CA ALA A 157 15.88 6.94 -11.58
C ALA A 157 15.43 7.05 -10.12
N LEU A 158 15.16 8.26 -9.62
CA LEU A 158 14.70 8.46 -8.24
C LEU A 158 13.33 7.82 -8.00
N ASN A 159 12.40 7.92 -8.96
CA ASN A 159 11.12 7.21 -8.86
C ASN A 159 11.30 5.69 -8.87
N LEU A 160 12.22 5.15 -9.69
CA LEU A 160 12.54 3.72 -9.70
C LEU A 160 13.13 3.27 -8.36
N VAL A 161 14.00 4.05 -7.73
CA VAL A 161 14.54 3.75 -6.40
C VAL A 161 13.42 3.61 -5.38
N PHE A 162 12.46 4.54 -5.36
CA PHE A 162 11.31 4.39 -4.47
C PHE A 162 10.37 3.24 -4.86
N SER A 163 10.26 2.89 -6.14
CA SER A 163 9.52 1.69 -6.57
C SER A 163 10.17 0.41 -6.04
N PHE A 164 11.50 0.30 -6.11
CA PHE A 164 12.22 -0.83 -5.50
C PHE A 164 12.07 -0.86 -3.99
N LEU A 165 12.13 0.31 -3.33
CA LEU A 165 11.88 0.44 -1.90
C LEU A 165 10.47 -0.06 -1.53
N ALA A 166 9.47 0.27 -2.35
CA ALA A 166 8.10 -0.18 -2.18
C ALA A 166 7.98 -1.72 -2.30
N ILE A 167 8.57 -2.32 -3.34
CA ILE A 167 8.58 -3.78 -3.52
C ILE A 167 9.29 -4.46 -2.34
N PHE A 168 10.40 -3.89 -1.87
CA PHE A 168 11.12 -4.38 -0.70
C PHE A 168 10.24 -4.37 0.56
N HIS A 169 9.54 -3.27 0.83
CA HIS A 169 8.59 -3.18 1.95
C HIS A 169 7.45 -4.19 1.83
N LEU A 170 6.89 -4.39 0.64
CA LEU A 170 5.83 -5.38 0.42
C LEU A 170 6.32 -6.80 0.60
N THR A 171 7.51 -7.12 0.12
CA THR A 171 8.14 -8.42 0.31
C THR A 171 8.31 -8.74 1.79
N TYR A 172 8.78 -7.74 2.56
CA TYR A 172 8.96 -7.87 4.00
C TYR A 172 7.63 -8.01 4.76
N LEU A 173 6.62 -7.21 4.43
CA LEU A 173 5.31 -7.30 5.09
C LEU A 173 4.55 -8.56 4.68
N GLY A 174 4.66 -8.95 3.41
CA GLY A 174 4.00 -10.12 2.84
C GLY A 174 4.60 -11.45 3.31
N SER A 175 5.84 -11.46 3.79
CA SER A 175 6.51 -12.69 4.23
C SER A 175 5.87 -13.37 5.43
N MET A 176 4.99 -12.67 6.16
CA MET A 176 4.29 -13.25 7.31
C MET A 176 3.08 -14.12 6.90
N PHE A 177 2.58 -13.94 5.68
CA PHE A 177 1.48 -14.72 5.14
C PHE A 177 2.04 -15.98 4.47
N ASP A 178 2.37 -16.98 5.30
CA ASP A 178 2.85 -18.28 4.83
C ASP A 178 1.64 -19.15 4.44
N PRO A 179 1.47 -19.53 3.17
CA PRO A 179 0.33 -20.34 2.72
C PRO A 179 0.33 -21.77 3.29
N GLY A 180 1.43 -22.22 3.91
CA GLY A 180 1.56 -23.56 4.48
C GLY A 180 1.15 -23.68 5.95
N VAL A 181 0.69 -22.60 6.58
CA VAL A 181 0.36 -22.56 8.01
C VAL A 181 -1.14 -22.32 8.15
N ASP A 182 -1.90 -23.33 8.57
CA ASP A 182 -3.35 -23.25 8.76
C ASP A 182 -3.68 -22.21 9.85
N GLU A 183 -4.22 -21.06 9.42
CA GLU A 183 -4.68 -19.97 10.31
C GLU A 183 -5.75 -20.42 11.33
N HIS A 184 -6.40 -21.57 11.08
CA HIS A 184 -7.45 -22.11 11.93
C HIS A 184 -6.95 -22.86 13.18
N GLU A 185 -5.65 -23.17 13.31
CA GLU A 185 -5.10 -23.94 14.44
C GLU A 185 -4.21 -23.12 15.41
N LEU A 186 -4.02 -21.82 15.16
CA LEU A 186 -3.03 -21.02 15.91
C LEU A 186 -3.73 -20.16 16.96
N ASP A 187 -3.38 -20.38 18.23
CA ASP A 187 -3.73 -19.46 19.31
C ASP A 187 -3.12 -18.05 19.05
N GLU A 188 -3.82 -16.97 19.44
CA GLU A 188 -3.41 -15.58 19.15
C GLU A 188 -1.97 -15.27 19.62
N GLY A 189 -1.53 -15.92 20.70
CA GLY A 189 -0.17 -15.81 21.21
C GLY A 189 0.88 -16.40 20.26
N TYR A 190 0.59 -17.54 19.62
CA TYR A 190 1.51 -18.19 18.68
C TYR A 190 1.62 -17.41 17.37
N ALA A 191 0.49 -16.85 16.92
CA ALA A 191 0.42 -15.89 15.82
C ALA A 191 1.36 -14.69 16.03
N ALA A 192 1.30 -14.05 17.20
CA ALA A 192 2.17 -12.92 17.51
C ALA A 192 3.66 -13.29 17.49
N ILE A 193 4.01 -14.43 18.09
CA ILE A 193 5.40 -14.93 18.13
C ILE A 193 5.91 -15.22 16.72
N HIS A 194 5.12 -15.88 15.87
CA HIS A 194 5.50 -16.19 14.50
C HIS A 194 5.80 -14.91 13.68
N THR A 195 4.95 -13.87 13.81
CA THR A 195 5.18 -12.57 13.14
C THR A 195 6.52 -11.95 13.54
N ILE A 196 6.76 -11.88 14.86
CA ILE A 196 7.95 -11.25 15.42
C ILE A 196 9.19 -12.04 15.03
N GLN A 197 9.12 -13.37 15.04
CA GLN A 197 10.20 -14.23 14.62
C GLN A 197 10.55 -14.02 13.15
N ARG A 198 9.57 -13.98 12.24
CA ARG A 198 9.81 -13.71 10.81
C ARG A 198 10.44 -12.34 10.56
N TRP A 199 9.99 -11.31 11.27
CA TRP A 199 10.59 -9.98 11.18
C TRP A 199 12.00 -9.93 11.76
N SER A 200 12.25 -10.68 12.84
CA SER A 200 13.59 -10.86 13.41
C SER A 200 14.54 -11.59 12.46
N GLU A 201 14.08 -12.63 11.75
CA GLU A 201 14.86 -13.33 10.71
C GLU A 201 15.27 -12.38 9.57
N LEU A 202 14.40 -11.42 9.24
CA LEU A 202 14.67 -10.36 8.27
C LEU A 202 15.38 -9.14 8.89
N SER A 203 15.89 -9.27 10.12
CA SER A 203 16.63 -8.24 10.87
C SER A 203 15.90 -6.92 11.00
N TRP A 204 14.56 -6.93 11.00
CA TRP A 204 13.72 -5.72 11.05
C TRP A 204 14.05 -4.71 9.93
N ALA A 205 14.61 -5.17 8.81
CA ALA A 205 15.27 -4.31 7.83
C ALA A 205 14.32 -3.24 7.25
N SER A 206 13.08 -3.61 6.95
CA SER A 206 12.06 -2.68 6.46
C SER A 206 11.76 -1.56 7.46
N HIS A 207 11.57 -1.89 8.74
CA HIS A 207 11.33 -0.91 9.79
C HIS A 207 12.54 0.03 9.98
N TRP A 208 13.76 -0.50 9.94
CA TRP A 208 14.98 0.31 9.99
C TRP A 208 15.12 1.27 8.82
N VAL A 209 14.83 0.81 7.60
CA VAL A 209 14.86 1.66 6.40
C VAL A 209 13.84 2.79 6.51
N VAL A 210 12.64 2.50 7.01
CA VAL A 210 11.60 3.52 7.21
C VAL A 210 12.01 4.52 8.27
N PHE A 211 12.61 4.06 9.37
CA PHE A 211 13.17 4.93 10.39
C PHE A 211 14.27 5.84 9.81
N ALA A 212 15.19 5.29 9.01
CA ALA A 212 16.22 6.06 8.33
C ALA A 212 15.63 7.11 7.37
N CYS A 213 14.62 6.74 6.57
CA CYS A 213 13.89 7.66 5.69
C CYS A 213 13.19 8.78 6.49
N TRP A 214 12.63 8.45 7.65
CA TRP A 214 11.98 9.43 8.53
C TRP A 214 12.99 10.40 9.15
N VAL A 215 14.12 9.91 9.66
CA VAL A 215 15.21 10.74 10.17
C VAL A 215 15.75 11.65 9.06
N PHE A 216 16.01 11.10 7.88
CA PHE A 216 16.46 11.87 6.72
C PHE A 216 15.45 12.97 6.34
N TYR A 217 14.16 12.65 6.29
CA TYR A 217 13.10 13.65 6.10
C TYR A 217 13.14 14.78 7.14
N ARG A 218 13.45 14.48 8.40
CA ARG A 218 13.52 15.47 9.48
C ARG A 218 14.79 16.34 9.42
N LEU A 219 15.88 15.80 8.89
CA LEU A 219 17.16 16.51 8.77
C LEU A 219 17.21 17.45 7.56
N ILE A 220 16.47 17.14 6.50
CA ILE A 220 16.41 17.99 5.31
C ILE A 220 15.51 19.20 5.59
N HIS A 221 16.12 20.38 5.65
CA HIS A 221 15.42 21.65 5.91
C HIS A 221 14.81 22.28 4.66
#